data_AF-A0A2V6Z607-F1
#
_entry.id   AF-A0A2V6Z607-F1
#
_cell.length_a   1.000
_cell.length_b   1.000
_cell.length_c   1.000
_cell.angle_alpha   90.00
_cell.angle_beta   90.00
_cell.angle_gamma   90.00
#
_symmetry.space_group_name_H-M   'P 1'
#
loop_
_entity.id
_entity.type
_entity.pdbx_description
1 polymer ?
#
loop_
_entity_poly.entity_id
_entity_poly.type
_entity_poly.pdbx_seq_one_letter_code
_entity_poly.pdbx_strand_id
1 'polypeptide(L)'
;WVASVASVESFIWAGRRGYHVMIVPYAGSLEKVRDMVRAYRQAWREAGHPPGTEQVQSSLHCYVAETHKEAVEGARPRVERYIEVFSEAVSSWATHQASQYGNYGKMVESIAKTTIESMLEDRQALIGTPEEVIKQLEYHLDVFGEFEPSMQINFGGIGDKEALRTLELFASRVMPTFPPR
;
A
#
# COMPACT_ATOMS: atom_id res chain seq x y z
N TRP A 1 1.00 -0.43 15.71
CA TRP A 1 1.03 0.26 14.41
C TRP A 1 0.06 1.44 14.42
N VAL A 2 0.43 2.57 13.82
CA VAL A 2 -0.46 3.72 13.58
C VAL A 2 -0.62 3.89 12.06
N ALA A 3 -1.86 3.87 11.57
CA ALA A 3 -2.15 4.16 10.18
C ALA A 3 -1.84 5.63 9.90
N SER A 4 -0.84 5.90 9.06
CA SER A 4 -0.40 7.25 8.72
C SER A 4 -0.43 7.41 7.20
N VAL A 5 -1.32 8.27 6.72
CA VAL A 5 -1.65 8.33 5.29
C VAL A 5 -1.22 9.66 4.65
N ALA A 6 -1.60 10.80 5.22
CA ALA A 6 -1.61 12.06 4.45
C ALA A 6 -0.67 13.17 4.95
N SER A 7 -0.27 13.19 6.23
CA SER A 7 0.47 14.31 6.84
C SER A 7 1.81 13.86 7.42
N VAL A 8 2.87 14.60 7.11
CA VAL A 8 4.23 14.33 7.62
C VAL A 8 4.27 14.48 9.14
N GLU A 9 3.42 15.33 9.70
CA GLU A 9 3.24 15.55 11.12
C GLU A 9 2.82 14.26 11.84
N SER A 10 1.96 13.43 11.22
CA SER A 10 1.56 12.14 11.80
C SER A 10 2.72 11.15 11.86
N PHE A 11 3.54 11.11 10.81
CA PHE A 11 4.74 10.28 10.74
C PHE A 11 5.79 10.71 11.79
N ILE A 12 6.07 12.00 11.89
CA ILE A 12 7.01 12.54 12.89
C ILE A 12 6.49 12.26 14.30
N TRP A 13 5.20 12.46 14.55
CA TRP A 13 4.59 12.17 15.85
C TRP A 13 4.71 10.69 16.21
N ALA A 14 4.42 9.78 15.27
CA ALA A 14 4.54 8.34 15.49
C ALA A 14 5.99 7.95 15.80
N GLY A 15 6.95 8.49 15.04
CA GLY A 15 8.39 8.27 15.26
C GLY A 15 8.84 8.72 16.65
N ARG A 16 8.46 9.94 17.06
CA ARG A 16 8.79 10.45 18.40
C ARG A 16 8.20 9.61 19.53
N ARG A 17 7.00 9.05 19.33
CA ARG A 17 6.31 8.22 20.32
C ARG A 17 6.75 6.75 20.33
N GLY A 18 7.63 6.33 19.43
CA GLY A 18 8.08 4.94 19.35
C GLY A 18 7.01 4.00 18.79
N TYR A 19 6.06 4.51 17.99
CA TYR A 19 5.06 3.67 17.33
C TYR A 19 5.53 3.24 15.93
N HIS A 20 5.25 2.00 15.55
CA HIS A 20 5.40 1.52 14.17
C HIS A 20 4.32 2.14 13.25
N VAL A 21 4.60 2.32 11.96
CA VAL A 21 3.71 3.02 11.02
C VAL A 21 3.22 2.14 9.89
N MET A 22 1.91 2.15 9.64
CA MET A 22 1.33 1.53 8.45
C MET A 22 1.07 2.60 7.39
N ILE A 23 1.65 2.42 6.20
CA ILE A 23 1.51 3.30 5.04
C ILE A 23 0.50 2.70 4.04
N VAL A 24 -0.13 3.57 3.27
CA VAL A 24 -1.10 3.20 2.23
C VAL A 24 -0.69 3.88 0.92
N PRO A 25 0.20 3.26 0.12
CA PRO A 25 0.81 3.92 -1.03
C PRO A 25 -0.18 4.42 -2.08
N TYR A 26 -1.29 3.72 -2.31
CA TYR A 26 -2.27 4.14 -3.33
C TYR A 26 -3.04 5.41 -2.96
N ALA A 27 -2.98 5.86 -1.70
CA ALA A 27 -3.63 7.09 -1.24
C ALA A 27 -2.78 8.37 -1.47
N GLY A 28 -1.59 8.24 -2.08
CA GLY A 28 -0.70 9.36 -2.39
C GLY A 28 0.36 9.00 -3.44
N SER A 29 1.29 9.90 -3.74
CA SER A 29 2.44 9.55 -4.58
C SER A 29 3.51 8.81 -3.78
N LEU A 30 4.15 7.83 -4.41
CA LEU A 30 5.17 7.01 -3.75
C LEU A 30 6.35 7.83 -3.23
N GLU A 31 6.74 8.88 -3.98
CA GLU A 31 7.80 9.83 -3.61
C GLU A 31 7.46 10.61 -2.33
N LYS A 32 6.20 11.04 -2.19
CA LYS A 32 5.75 11.73 -0.99
C LYS A 32 5.76 10.79 0.21
N VAL A 33 5.29 9.55 0.02
CA VAL A 33 5.31 8.53 1.07
C VAL A 33 6.75 8.19 1.48
N ARG A 34 7.69 8.11 0.52
CA ARG A 34 9.12 7.93 0.79
C ARG A 34 9.64 9.00 1.73
N ASP A 35 9.37 10.26 1.42
CA ASP A 35 9.87 11.38 2.21
C ASP A 35 9.23 11.39 3.62
N MET A 36 7.98 10.97 3.74
CA MET A 36 7.33 10.76 5.05
C MET A 36 7.95 9.60 5.85
N VAL A 37 8.27 8.47 5.21
CA VAL A 37 8.96 7.34 5.85
C VAL A 37 10.35 7.78 6.33
N ARG A 38 11.07 8.58 5.55
CA ARG A 38 12.36 9.17 5.96
C ARG A 38 12.20 10.06 7.19
N ALA A 39 11.21 10.94 7.19
CA ALA A 39 10.91 11.81 8.33
C ALA A 39 10.53 11.00 9.58
N TYR A 40 9.75 9.92 9.43
CA TYR A 40 9.43 8.99 10.51
C TYR A 40 10.68 8.37 11.13
N ARG A 41 11.56 7.77 10.31
CA ARG A 41 12.79 7.13 10.82
C ARG A 41 13.75 8.15 11.44
N GLN A 42 13.80 9.37 10.90
CA GLN A 42 14.56 10.46 11.52
C GLN A 42 14.02 10.81 12.90
N ALA A 43 12.70 11.03 13.00
CA ALA A 43 12.03 11.34 14.26
C ALA A 43 12.17 10.21 15.30
N TRP A 44 12.18 8.94 14.86
CA TRP A 44 12.46 7.78 15.70
C TRP A 44 13.85 7.86 16.34
N ARG A 45 14.89 8.10 15.53
CA ARG A 45 16.27 8.23 16.00
C ARG A 45 16.47 9.44 16.92
N GLU A 46 15.91 10.59 16.56
CA GLU A 46 16.01 11.82 17.36
C GLU A 46 15.35 11.70 18.74
N ALA A 47 14.32 10.87 18.86
CA ALA A 47 13.66 10.58 20.14
C ALA A 47 14.41 9.54 21.00
N GLY A 48 15.54 9.01 20.53
CA GLY A 48 16.38 8.07 21.28
C GLY A 48 15.90 6.62 21.24
N HIS A 49 14.98 6.26 20.33
CA HIS A 49 14.55 4.88 20.15
C HIS A 49 15.65 4.04 19.45
N PRO A 50 15.75 2.73 19.73
CA PRO A 50 16.78 1.88 19.13
C PRO A 50 16.69 1.87 17.60
N PRO A 51 17.77 2.24 16.87
CA PRO A 51 17.77 2.21 15.41
C PRO A 51 17.58 0.78 14.87
N GLY A 52 16.80 0.63 13.80
CA GLY A 52 16.53 -0.65 13.14
C GLY A 52 15.44 -1.48 13.80
N THR A 53 14.80 -0.96 14.86
CA THR A 53 13.63 -1.61 15.50
C THR A 53 12.31 -0.97 15.06
N GLU A 54 12.38 0.18 14.40
CA GLU A 54 11.23 0.79 13.77
C GLU A 54 10.71 -0.09 12.63
N GLN A 55 9.39 -0.22 12.52
CA GLN A 55 8.78 -1.04 11.49
C GLN A 55 7.86 -0.16 10.64
N VAL A 56 7.90 -0.42 9.33
CA VAL A 56 7.06 0.21 8.32
C VAL A 56 6.29 -0.92 7.63
N GLN A 57 4.96 -0.87 7.67
CA GLN A 57 4.10 -1.86 7.01
C GLN A 57 3.41 -1.16 5.84
N SER A 58 3.38 -1.78 4.67
CA SER A 58 2.79 -1.23 3.46
C SER A 58 1.53 -2.00 3.09
N SER A 59 0.36 -1.35 3.19
CA SER A 59 -0.90 -1.96 2.79
C SER A 59 -1.05 -1.95 1.26
N LEU A 60 -1.06 -3.13 0.65
CA LEU A 60 -1.03 -3.29 -0.81
C LEU A 60 -2.11 -4.27 -1.29
N HIS A 61 -2.85 -3.89 -2.33
CA HIS A 61 -3.66 -4.85 -3.08
C HIS A 61 -2.74 -5.86 -3.74
N CYS A 62 -3.03 -7.15 -3.61
CA CYS A 62 -2.19 -8.21 -4.16
C CYS A 62 -3.01 -9.21 -4.97
N TYR A 63 -2.59 -9.47 -6.21
CA TYR A 63 -3.20 -10.44 -7.10
C TYR A 63 -2.12 -11.09 -7.97
N VAL A 64 -1.80 -12.35 -7.69
CA VAL A 64 -0.73 -13.07 -8.39
C VAL A 64 -1.34 -14.15 -9.28
N ALA A 65 -0.85 -14.23 -10.51
CA ALA A 65 -1.22 -15.23 -11.49
C ALA A 65 -0.01 -15.83 -12.19
N GLU A 66 -0.21 -16.93 -12.89
CA GLU A 66 0.83 -17.63 -13.66
C GLU A 66 1.28 -16.80 -14.87
N THR A 67 0.38 -16.01 -15.46
CA THR A 67 0.69 -15.10 -16.57
C THR A 67 0.28 -13.66 -16.28
N HIS A 68 1.00 -12.71 -16.88
CA HIS A 68 0.70 -11.29 -16.78
C HIS A 68 -0.75 -10.98 -17.21
N LYS A 69 -1.17 -11.59 -18.32
CA LYS A 69 -2.53 -11.41 -18.85
C LYS A 69 -3.59 -11.85 -17.82
N GLU A 70 -3.45 -13.04 -17.24
CA GLU A 70 -4.38 -13.53 -16.22
C GLU A 70 -4.37 -12.69 -14.94
N ALA A 71 -3.20 -12.15 -14.54
CA ALA A 71 -3.09 -11.25 -13.41
C ALA A 71 -3.89 -9.96 -13.64
N VAL A 72 -3.65 -9.31 -14.77
CA VAL A 72 -4.28 -8.02 -15.11
C VAL A 72 -5.77 -8.19 -15.40
N GLU A 73 -6.16 -9.17 -16.22
CA GLU A 73 -7.57 -9.41 -16.55
C GLU A 73 -8.38 -9.86 -15.33
N GLY A 74 -7.78 -10.66 -14.44
CA GLY A 74 -8.43 -11.09 -13.19
C GLY A 74 -8.56 -9.98 -12.15
N ALA A 75 -7.52 -9.15 -11.99
CA ALA A 75 -7.52 -8.07 -11.02
C ALA A 75 -8.38 -6.87 -11.45
N ARG A 76 -8.48 -6.57 -12.76
CA ARG A 76 -9.21 -5.40 -13.27
C ARG A 76 -10.63 -5.23 -12.73
N PRO A 77 -11.55 -6.21 -12.87
CA PRO A 77 -12.92 -6.05 -12.35
C PRO A 77 -12.96 -5.93 -10.82
N ARG A 78 -11.91 -6.41 -10.11
CA ARG A 78 -11.80 -6.33 -8.65
C ARG A 78 -11.33 -4.95 -8.20
N VAL A 79 -10.38 -4.37 -8.92
CA VAL A 79 -9.96 -2.98 -8.74
C VAL A 79 -11.15 -2.07 -9.01
N GLU A 80 -11.84 -2.22 -10.14
CA GLU A 80 -13.02 -1.42 -10.49
C GLU A 80 -14.11 -1.49 -9.40
N ARG A 81 -14.44 -2.71 -8.94
CA ARG A 81 -15.41 -2.91 -7.85
C ARG A 81 -14.94 -2.29 -6.54
N TYR A 82 -13.66 -2.42 -6.19
CA TYR A 82 -13.10 -1.82 -4.98
C TYR A 82 -13.21 -0.30 -5.00
N ILE A 83 -12.82 0.33 -6.12
CA ILE A 83 -12.90 1.77 -6.31
C ILE A 83 -14.35 2.25 -6.25
N GLU A 84 -15.29 1.55 -6.91
CA GLU A 84 -16.72 1.87 -6.86
C GLU A 84 -17.24 1.90 -5.41
N VAL A 85 -17.05 0.81 -4.65
CA VAL A 85 -17.50 0.73 -3.25
C VAL A 85 -16.83 1.78 -2.39
N PHE A 86 -15.52 1.95 -2.57
CA PHE A 86 -14.76 2.90 -1.76
C PHE A 86 -15.25 4.32 -2.02
N SER A 87 -15.40 4.72 -3.29
CA SER A 87 -15.93 6.01 -3.71
C SER A 87 -17.34 6.27 -3.15
N GLU A 88 -18.21 5.26 -3.16
CA GLU A 88 -19.54 5.35 -2.53
C GLU A 88 -19.42 5.61 -1.02
N ALA A 89 -18.58 4.84 -0.32
CA ALA A 89 -18.40 4.96 1.12
C ALA A 89 -17.85 6.34 1.55
N VAL A 90 -16.92 6.90 0.77
CA VAL A 90 -16.30 8.20 1.06
C VAL A 90 -17.06 9.39 0.46
N SER A 91 -18.12 9.16 -0.31
CA SER A 91 -18.92 10.23 -0.93
C SER A 91 -19.48 11.22 0.11
N SER A 92 -19.85 10.72 1.29
CA SER A 92 -20.33 11.54 2.42
C SER A 92 -19.26 12.47 3.01
N TRP A 93 -17.98 12.19 2.79
CA TRP A 93 -16.87 13.03 3.26
C TRP A 93 -16.71 14.29 2.40
N ALA A 94 -17.16 14.26 1.15
CA ALA A 94 -17.17 15.44 0.29
C ALA A 94 -18.12 16.53 0.80
N THR A 95 -19.17 16.15 1.54
CA THR A 95 -20.22 17.07 2.03
C THR A 95 -20.01 17.51 3.48
N HIS A 96 -19.19 16.81 4.28
CA HIS A 96 -18.92 17.13 5.68
C HIS A 96 -17.51 17.74 5.84
N GLN A 97 -17.34 19.00 5.43
CA GLN A 97 -16.09 19.75 5.63
C GLN A 97 -15.94 20.21 7.09
N ALA A 98 -15.43 19.34 7.96
CA ALA A 98 -14.67 19.82 9.11
C ALA A 98 -13.35 20.40 8.59
N SER A 99 -12.96 21.61 9.00
CA SER A 99 -11.79 22.35 8.51
C SER A 99 -10.45 21.59 8.62
N GLN A 100 -10.39 20.54 9.44
CA GLN A 100 -9.23 19.65 9.59
C GLN A 100 -9.11 18.56 8.49
N TYR A 101 -10.10 18.42 7.61
CA TYR A 101 -10.18 17.34 6.60
C TYR A 101 -10.12 17.87 5.15
N GLY A 102 -9.62 19.09 4.92
CA GLY A 102 -9.64 19.73 3.59
C GLY A 102 -8.95 18.96 2.44
N ASN A 103 -8.02 18.05 2.75
CA ASN A 103 -7.37 17.19 1.74
C ASN A 103 -8.16 15.92 1.39
N TYR A 104 -9.21 15.57 2.13
CA TYR A 104 -9.96 14.34 1.88
C TYR A 104 -10.75 14.41 0.58
N GLY A 105 -11.29 15.58 0.19
CA GLY A 105 -11.96 15.74 -1.11
C GLY A 105 -11.03 15.42 -2.30
N LYS A 106 -9.75 15.85 -2.23
CA LYS A 106 -8.74 15.51 -3.25
C LYS A 106 -8.38 14.02 -3.24
N MET A 107 -8.37 13.40 -2.07
CA MET A 107 -8.16 11.97 -1.93
C MET A 107 -9.32 11.18 -2.56
N VAL A 108 -10.58 11.57 -2.31
CA VAL A 108 -11.77 10.96 -2.94
C VAL A 108 -11.69 11.05 -4.47
N GLU A 109 -11.35 12.23 -5.00
CA GLU A 109 -11.21 12.42 -6.45
C GLU A 109 -10.08 11.57 -7.04
N SER A 110 -8.94 11.48 -6.36
CA SER A 110 -7.81 10.64 -6.78
C SER A 110 -8.18 9.16 -6.81
N ILE A 111 -8.90 8.70 -5.80
CA ILE A 111 -9.32 7.30 -5.70
C ILE A 111 -10.33 6.98 -6.80
N ALA A 112 -11.31 7.85 -7.05
CA ALA A 112 -12.29 7.66 -8.12
C ALA A 112 -11.68 7.58 -9.53
N LYS A 113 -10.47 8.13 -9.73
CA LYS A 113 -9.73 8.08 -11.01
C LYS A 113 -8.74 6.90 -11.08
N THR A 114 -8.61 6.12 -10.02
CA THR A 114 -7.65 5.01 -9.97
C THR A 114 -8.10 3.89 -10.90
N THR A 115 -7.20 3.44 -11.78
CA THR A 115 -7.39 2.26 -12.63
C THR A 115 -6.31 1.23 -12.33
N ILE A 116 -6.48 0.01 -12.84
CA ILE A 116 -5.42 -1.00 -12.72
C ILE A 116 -4.13 -0.54 -13.43
N GLU A 117 -4.24 0.15 -14.57
CA GLU A 117 -3.09 0.73 -15.27
C GLU A 117 -2.36 1.73 -14.39
N SER A 118 -3.07 2.70 -13.80
CA SER A 118 -2.44 3.70 -12.95
C SER A 118 -1.79 3.07 -11.71
N MET A 119 -2.43 2.07 -11.09
CA MET A 119 -1.84 1.35 -9.96
C MET A 119 -0.55 0.60 -10.33
N LEU A 120 -0.47 0.03 -11.53
CA LEU A 120 0.72 -0.67 -12.02
C LEU A 120 1.84 0.31 -12.40
N GLU A 121 1.49 1.40 -13.08
CA GLU A 121 2.41 2.49 -13.45
C GLU A 121 3.02 3.15 -12.21
N ASP A 122 2.18 3.51 -11.24
CA ASP A 122 2.59 4.16 -9.99
C ASP A 122 3.17 3.18 -8.95
N ARG A 123 3.22 1.87 -9.27
CA ARG A 123 3.73 0.81 -8.40
C ARG A 123 2.99 0.74 -7.05
N GLN A 124 1.69 0.97 -7.05
CA GLN A 124 0.87 1.06 -5.83
C GLN A 124 0.16 -0.27 -5.48
N ALA A 125 0.35 -1.31 -6.27
CA ALA A 125 -0.20 -2.66 -6.04
C ALA A 125 0.82 -3.76 -6.39
N LEU A 126 0.57 -4.94 -5.84
CA LEU A 126 1.30 -6.18 -6.13
C LEU A 126 0.49 -7.06 -7.10
N ILE A 127 0.44 -6.68 -8.37
CA ILE A 127 -0.36 -7.37 -9.39
C ILE A 127 0.57 -7.81 -10.53
N GLY A 128 0.59 -9.11 -10.85
CA GLY A 128 1.41 -9.65 -11.92
C GLY A 128 1.74 -11.13 -11.76
N THR A 129 2.76 -11.58 -12.52
CA THR A 129 3.41 -12.88 -12.27
C THR A 129 4.27 -12.83 -11.01
N PRO A 130 4.70 -13.98 -10.45
CA PRO A 130 5.65 -13.99 -9.34
C PRO A 130 6.90 -13.13 -9.61
N GLU A 131 7.46 -13.21 -10.81
CA GLU A 131 8.65 -12.46 -11.22
C GLU A 131 8.41 -10.95 -11.33
N GLU A 132 7.19 -10.54 -11.72
CA GLU A 132 6.80 -9.12 -11.73
C GLU A 132 6.58 -8.60 -10.31
N VAL A 133 5.95 -9.40 -9.44
CA VAL A 133 5.73 -9.03 -8.04
C VAL A 133 7.04 -8.95 -7.25
N ILE A 134 8.01 -9.82 -7.53
CA ILE A 134 9.37 -9.69 -6.97
C ILE A 134 9.95 -8.32 -7.31
N LYS A 135 9.90 -7.90 -8.58
CA LYS A 135 10.41 -6.58 -9.01
C LYS A 135 9.65 -5.42 -8.38
N GLN A 136 8.34 -5.57 -8.17
CA GLN A 136 7.53 -4.57 -7.47
C GLN A 136 7.95 -4.44 -6.00
N LEU A 137 8.21 -5.55 -5.31
CA LEU A 137 8.71 -5.56 -3.94
C LEU A 137 10.13 -5.02 -3.83
N GLU A 138 11.04 -5.38 -4.74
CA GLU A 138 12.40 -4.83 -4.82
C GLU A 138 12.35 -3.31 -4.97
N TYR A 139 11.48 -2.80 -5.84
CA TYR A 139 11.28 -1.36 -5.99
C TYR A 139 10.76 -0.71 -4.69
N HIS A 140 9.84 -1.36 -3.98
CA HIS A 140 9.37 -0.84 -2.67
C HIS A 140 10.49 -0.87 -1.62
N LEU A 141 11.37 -1.86 -1.63
CA LEU A 141 12.55 -1.90 -0.76
C LEU A 141 13.51 -0.76 -1.08
N ASP A 142 13.75 -0.45 -2.36
CA ASP A 142 14.59 0.68 -2.76
C ASP A 142 14.01 2.02 -2.30
N VAL A 143 12.68 2.17 -2.40
CA VAL A 143 11.99 3.41 -2.06
C VAL A 143 11.84 3.58 -0.56
N PHE A 144 11.36 2.56 0.15
CA PHE A 144 11.02 2.64 1.56
C PHE A 144 12.09 2.08 2.49
N GLY A 145 13.15 1.46 2.00
CA GLY A 145 14.02 0.62 2.82
C GLY A 145 13.25 -0.60 3.35
N GLU A 146 13.71 -1.17 4.47
CA GLU A 146 13.03 -2.31 5.07
C GLU A 146 11.57 -1.99 5.42
N PHE A 147 10.66 -2.81 4.90
CA PHE A 147 9.23 -2.71 5.17
C PHE A 147 8.60 -4.11 5.19
N GLU A 148 7.38 -4.18 5.72
CA GLU A 148 6.55 -5.38 5.73
C GLU A 148 5.36 -5.21 4.77
N PRO A 149 5.24 -6.00 3.69
CA PRO A 149 4.03 -5.99 2.86
C PRO A 149 2.83 -6.57 3.64
N SER A 150 1.78 -5.76 3.80
CA SER A 150 0.46 -6.21 4.28
C SER A 150 -0.47 -6.35 3.09
N MET A 151 -0.66 -7.58 2.63
CA MET A 151 -1.33 -7.88 1.37
C MET A 151 -2.84 -8.07 1.55
N GLN A 152 -3.62 -7.29 0.81
CA GLN A 152 -5.05 -7.52 0.64
C GLN A 152 -5.23 -8.44 -0.57
N ILE A 153 -5.47 -9.73 -0.31
CA ILE A 153 -5.65 -10.76 -1.36
C ILE A 153 -7.12 -11.02 -1.72
N ASN A 154 -8.06 -10.43 -0.98
CA ASN A 154 -9.50 -10.63 -1.12
C ASN A 154 -10.26 -9.33 -1.45
N PHE A 155 -9.56 -8.30 -1.94
CA PHE A 155 -10.16 -7.01 -2.28
C PHE A 155 -11.18 -7.13 -3.42
N GLY A 156 -12.10 -6.18 -3.53
CA GLY A 156 -13.05 -6.12 -4.66
C GLY A 156 -13.97 -7.34 -4.78
N GLY A 157 -14.10 -8.15 -3.72
CA GLY A 157 -14.89 -9.38 -3.73
C GLY A 157 -14.22 -10.55 -4.46
N ILE A 158 -12.88 -10.59 -4.50
CA ILE A 158 -12.12 -11.78 -4.96
C ILE A 158 -12.60 -13.02 -4.20
N GLY A 159 -12.91 -14.10 -4.94
CA GLY A 159 -13.34 -15.36 -4.34
C GLY A 159 -12.18 -16.20 -3.81
N ASP A 160 -12.49 -17.14 -2.92
CA ASP A 160 -11.50 -17.97 -2.21
C ASP A 160 -10.49 -18.64 -3.14
N LYS A 161 -10.93 -19.17 -4.30
CA LYS A 161 -10.04 -19.83 -5.26
C LYS A 161 -8.95 -18.91 -5.79
N GLU A 162 -9.30 -17.67 -6.13
CA GLU A 162 -8.37 -16.68 -6.68
C GLU A 162 -7.44 -16.14 -5.58
N ALA A 163 -7.97 -15.90 -4.38
CA ALA A 163 -7.21 -15.45 -3.21
C ALA A 163 -6.19 -16.51 -2.76
N LEU A 164 -6.60 -17.78 -2.67
CA LEU A 164 -5.70 -18.89 -2.30
C LEU A 164 -4.63 -19.13 -3.35
N ARG A 165 -4.95 -19.04 -4.65
CA ARG A 165 -3.93 -19.08 -5.71
C ARG A 165 -2.90 -17.96 -5.56
N THR A 166 -3.35 -16.74 -5.28
CA THR A 166 -2.47 -15.60 -5.01
C THR A 166 -1.54 -15.90 -3.85
N LEU A 167 -2.08 -16.40 -2.74
CA LEU A 167 -1.31 -16.77 -1.55
C LEU A 167 -0.30 -17.88 -1.85
N GLU A 168 -0.70 -18.93 -2.57
CA GLU A 168 0.16 -20.07 -2.91
C GLU A 168 1.31 -19.66 -3.82
N LEU A 169 1.04 -18.89 -4.89
CA LEU A 169 2.07 -18.37 -5.77
C LEU A 169 3.01 -17.40 -5.03
N PHE A 170 2.48 -16.53 -4.18
CA PHE A 170 3.30 -15.61 -3.39
C PHE A 170 4.21 -16.39 -2.44
N ALA A 171 3.67 -17.34 -1.67
CA ALA A 171 4.42 -18.12 -0.70
C ALA A 171 5.48 -19.04 -1.33
N SER A 172 5.15 -19.69 -2.46
CA SER A 172 6.04 -20.67 -3.09
C SER A 172 7.04 -20.07 -4.07
N ARG A 173 6.76 -18.89 -4.64
CA ARG A 173 7.56 -18.31 -5.73
C ARG A 173 8.12 -16.93 -5.44
N VAL A 174 7.42 -16.10 -4.64
CA VAL A 174 7.86 -14.73 -4.32
C VAL A 174 8.68 -14.73 -3.04
N MET A 175 8.11 -15.22 -1.93
CA MET A 175 8.76 -15.19 -0.60
C MET A 175 10.17 -15.80 -0.58
N PRO A 176 10.46 -16.95 -1.24
CA PRO A 176 11.80 -17.57 -1.17
C PRO A 176 12.92 -16.74 -1.81
N THR A 177 12.59 -15.72 -2.60
CA THR A 177 13.57 -14.82 -3.22
C THR A 177 14.14 -13.82 -2.21
N PHE A 178 13.41 -13.55 -1.12
CA PHE A 178 13.81 -12.61 -0.08
C PHE A 178 14.38 -13.38 1.12
N PRO A 179 15.45 -12.87 1.75
CA PRO A 179 16.03 -13.54 2.91
C PRO A 179 15.03 -13.59 4.07
N PRO A 180 15.00 -14.67 4.86
CA PRO A 180 14.26 -14.69 6.11
C PRO A 180 14.80 -13.61 7.05
N ARG A 181 13.90 -12.92 7.76
CA ARG A 181 14.24 -12.00 8.84
C ARG A 181 14.83 -12.74 10.05
#